data_AF-A0A5M3VXM8-F1
#
_entry.id   AF-A0A5M3VXM8-F1
#
_cell.length_a   1.000
_cell.length_b   1.000
_cell.length_c   1.000
_cell.angle_alpha   90.00
_cell.angle_beta   90.00
_cell.angle_gamma   90.00
#
_symmetry.space_group_name_H-M   'P 1'
#
loop_
_entity.id
_entity.type
_entity.pdbx_description
1 polymer ?
#
loop_
_entity_poly.entity_id
_entity_poly.type
_entity_poly.pdbx_seq_one_letter_code
_entity_poly.pdbx_strand_id
1 'polypeptide(L)'
;MADRLDDRTVSVRLEVLEELLTELEAAPVGETALDAVALLAEVYGEALARVMERAEPYPELRGSLAGDVLLAHLLALHGFRAAEESGKTFIPVDALLRRPT
;
A
#
# COMPACT_ATOMS: atom_id res chain seq x y z
N MET A 1 -9.23 22.32 -11.17
CA MET A 1 -8.59 21.00 -11.32
C MET A 1 -7.39 21.03 -10.41
N ALA A 2 -7.44 20.32 -9.29
CA ALA A 2 -6.32 20.30 -8.35
C ALA A 2 -5.08 19.75 -9.06
N ASP A 3 -3.92 20.33 -8.77
CA ASP A 3 -2.66 19.82 -9.30
C ASP A 3 -2.42 18.38 -8.79
N ARG A 4 -1.80 17.54 -9.62
CA ARG A 4 -1.52 16.15 -9.21
C ARG A 4 -0.50 16.17 -8.08
N LEU A 5 -0.64 15.26 -7.13
CA LEU A 5 0.29 15.16 -6.01
C LEU A 5 1.58 14.50 -6.45
N ASP A 6 2.71 15.05 -6.01
CA ASP A 6 3.99 14.36 -6.10
C ASP A 6 4.15 13.35 -4.96
N ASP A 7 5.09 12.40 -5.13
CA ASP A 7 5.33 11.31 -4.19
C ASP A 7 5.64 11.81 -2.78
N ARG A 8 6.38 12.92 -2.66
CA ARG A 8 6.73 13.51 -1.37
C ARG A 8 5.49 14.03 -0.64
N THR A 9 4.61 14.71 -1.37
CA THR A 9 3.35 15.23 -0.84
C THR A 9 2.42 14.08 -0.46
N VAL A 10 2.41 12.99 -1.23
CA VAL A 10 1.68 11.77 -0.89
C VAL A 10 2.19 11.19 0.43
N SER A 11 3.49 10.97 0.60
CA SER A 11 4.05 10.39 1.83
C SER A 11 3.70 11.20 3.07
N VAL A 12 3.85 12.54 3.01
CA VAL A 12 3.48 13.43 4.13
C VAL A 12 2.00 13.32 4.46
N ARG A 13 1.12 13.19 3.46
CA ARG A 13 -0.31 13.05 3.70
C ARG A 13 -0.70 11.69 4.27
N LEU A 14 0.03 10.63 3.92
CA LEU A 14 -0.17 9.31 4.53
C LEU A 14 0.20 9.35 6.02
N GLU A 15 1.33 9.96 6.38
CA GLU A 15 1.72 10.14 7.79
C GLU A 15 0.65 10.93 8.58
N VAL A 16 0.18 12.05 8.03
CA VAL A 16 -0.90 12.85 8.66
C VAL A 16 -2.20 12.06 8.78
N LEU A 17 -2.53 11.21 7.80
CA LEU A 17 -3.73 10.39 7.86
C LEU A 17 -3.65 9.36 8.99
N GLU A 18 -2.50 8.73 9.20
CA GLU A 18 -2.28 7.81 10.32
C GLU A 18 -2.46 8.52 11.68
N GLU A 19 -1.92 9.74 11.82
CA GLU A 19 -2.10 10.57 13.01
C GLU A 19 -3.58 10.89 13.26
N LEU A 20 -4.31 11.33 12.23
CA LEU A 20 -5.74 11.65 12.34
C LEU A 20 -6.60 10.43 12.68
N LEU A 21 -6.27 9.25 12.14
CA LEU A 21 -6.97 8.00 12.49
C LEU A 21 -6.72 7.63 13.96
N THR A 22 -5.49 7.79 14.44
CA THR A 22 -5.14 7.58 15.86
C THR A 22 -5.93 8.53 16.77
N GLU A 23 -6.05 9.81 16.40
CA GLU A 23 -6.86 10.78 17.14
C GLU A 23 -8.35 10.43 17.12
N LEU A 24 -8.85 9.94 15.98
CA LEU A 24 -10.24 9.53 15.81
C LEU A 24 -10.57 8.31 16.67
N GLU A 25 -9.67 7.34 16.78
CA GLU A 25 -9.77 6.19 17.69
C GLU A 25 -9.87 6.59 19.16
N ALA A 26 -9.20 7.66 19.57
CA ALA A 26 -9.25 8.16 20.92
C ALA A 26 -10.52 8.98 21.24
N ALA A 27 -11.32 9.36 20.23
CA ALA A 27 -12.44 10.26 20.40
C ALA A 27 -13.74 9.55 20.88
N PRO A 28 -14.62 10.22 21.65
CA PRO A 28 -15.88 9.64 22.14
C PRO A 28 -16.89 9.26 21.05
N VAL A 29 -16.73 9.82 19.84
CA VAL A 29 -17.52 9.50 18.64
C VAL A 29 -16.73 8.67 17.62
N GLY A 30 -15.56 8.18 18.02
CA GLY A 30 -14.60 7.48 17.18
C GLY A 30 -15.15 6.23 16.54
N GLU A 31 -15.94 5.44 17.28
CA GLU A 31 -16.44 4.13 16.80
C GLU A 31 -17.26 4.26 15.50
N THR A 32 -18.30 5.10 15.46
CA THR A 32 -19.10 5.28 14.24
C THR A 32 -18.31 5.88 13.08
N ALA A 33 -17.35 6.75 13.37
CA ALA A 33 -16.52 7.36 12.33
C ALA A 33 -15.51 6.36 11.76
N LEU A 34 -14.91 5.53 12.60
CA LEU A 34 -14.02 4.45 12.20
C LEU A 34 -14.76 3.36 11.43
N ASP A 35 -15.97 3.00 11.86
CA ASP A 35 -16.82 2.07 11.10
C ASP A 35 -17.09 2.59 9.69
N ALA A 36 -17.36 3.89 9.56
CA ALA A 36 -17.56 4.51 8.25
C ALA A 36 -16.27 4.51 7.40
N VAL A 37 -15.10 4.79 7.99
CA VAL A 37 -13.81 4.73 7.29
C VAL A 37 -13.47 3.29 6.89
N ALA A 38 -13.68 2.33 7.76
CA ALA A 38 -13.48 0.90 7.47
C ALA A 38 -14.38 0.46 6.32
N LEU A 39 -15.66 0.83 6.33
CA LEU A 39 -16.59 0.54 5.25
C LEU A 39 -16.15 1.19 3.92
N LEU A 40 -15.64 2.43 3.95
CA LEU A 40 -15.07 3.06 2.76
C LEU A 40 -13.86 2.28 2.24
N ALA A 41 -12.95 1.87 3.12
CA ALA A 41 -11.78 1.08 2.74
C ALA A 41 -12.18 -0.26 2.11
N GLU A 42 -13.18 -0.96 2.66
CA GLU A 42 -13.70 -2.20 2.08
C GLU A 42 -14.29 -1.98 0.68
N VAL A 43 -15.17 -0.98 0.51
CA VAL A 43 -15.82 -0.70 -0.77
C VAL A 43 -14.80 -0.28 -1.85
N TYR A 44 -13.83 0.55 -1.50
CA TYR A 44 -12.79 0.96 -2.45
C TYR A 44 -11.77 -0.15 -2.72
N GLY A 45 -11.51 -1.02 -1.75
CA GLY A 45 -10.73 -2.24 -1.96
C GLY A 45 -11.37 -3.17 -2.98
N GLU A 46 -12.68 -3.39 -2.89
CA GLU A 46 -13.44 -4.16 -3.88
C GLU A 46 -13.44 -3.49 -5.27
N ALA A 47 -13.57 -2.16 -5.32
CA ALA A 47 -13.46 -1.43 -6.58
C ALA A 47 -12.06 -1.60 -7.22
N LEU A 48 -11.00 -1.56 -6.41
CA LEU A 48 -9.63 -1.80 -6.86
C LEU A 48 -9.45 -3.24 -7.34
N ALA A 49 -9.98 -4.23 -6.63
CA ALA A 49 -9.97 -5.63 -7.05
C ALA A 49 -10.55 -5.81 -8.45
N ARG A 50 -11.71 -5.20 -8.71
CA ARG A 50 -12.38 -5.23 -10.02
C ARG A 50 -11.57 -4.55 -11.12
N VAL A 51 -10.79 -3.53 -10.79
CA VAL A 51 -9.86 -2.89 -11.74
C VAL A 51 -8.70 -3.83 -12.04
N MET A 52 -8.13 -4.47 -11.00
CA MET A 52 -7.01 -5.41 -11.16
C MET A 52 -7.41 -6.65 -11.97
N GLU A 53 -8.60 -7.20 -11.76
CA GLU A 53 -9.16 -8.29 -12.58
C GLU A 53 -9.26 -7.88 -14.06
N ARG A 54 -9.70 -6.66 -14.33
CA ARG A 54 -9.78 -6.12 -15.71
C ARG A 54 -8.41 -5.83 -16.30
N ALA A 55 -7.40 -5.59 -15.46
CA ALA A 55 -6.03 -5.36 -15.86
C ALA A 55 -5.23 -6.66 -16.08
N GLU A 56 -5.76 -7.83 -15.70
CA GLU A 56 -5.13 -9.15 -15.90
C GLU A 56 -4.62 -9.40 -17.33
N PRO A 57 -5.35 -9.04 -18.40
CA PRO A 57 -4.88 -9.24 -19.78
C PRO A 57 -3.71 -8.31 -20.17
N TYR A 58 -3.33 -7.34 -19.33
CA TYR A 58 -2.36 -6.29 -19.63
C TYR A 58 -1.19 -6.31 -18.62
N PRO A 59 -0.22 -7.24 -18.77
CA PRO A 59 0.87 -7.41 -17.80
C PRO A 59 1.75 -6.16 -17.65
N GLU A 60 1.98 -5.42 -18.73
CA GLU A 60 2.72 -4.15 -18.74
C GLU A 60 2.06 -3.09 -17.82
N LEU A 61 0.72 -3.07 -17.80
CA LEU A 61 -0.04 -2.15 -16.94
C LEU A 61 0.13 -2.52 -15.47
N ARG A 62 0.09 -3.81 -15.12
CA ARG A 62 0.33 -4.25 -13.73
C ARG A 62 1.73 -3.86 -13.23
N GLY A 63 2.74 -4.03 -14.08
CA GLY A 63 4.11 -3.58 -13.77
C GLY A 63 4.20 -2.07 -13.55
N SER A 64 3.54 -1.29 -14.40
CA SER A 64 3.49 0.17 -14.23
C SER A 64 2.76 0.62 -12.96
N LEU A 65 1.67 -0.07 -12.58
CA LEU A 65 0.91 0.25 -11.36
C LEU A 65 1.72 -0.10 -10.10
N ALA A 66 2.46 -1.21 -10.11
CA ALA A 66 3.31 -1.61 -8.99
C ALA A 66 4.58 -0.74 -8.84
N GLY A 67 5.02 -0.08 -9.92
CA GLY A 67 6.18 0.82 -9.90
C GLY A 67 5.88 2.23 -9.40
N ASP A 68 4.61 2.62 -9.31
CA ASP A 68 4.17 3.90 -8.75
C ASP A 68 4.04 3.80 -7.22
N VAL A 69 4.62 4.75 -6.48
CA VAL A 69 4.72 4.68 -5.01
C VAL A 69 3.35 4.68 -4.33
N LEU A 70 2.43 5.52 -4.79
CA LEU A 70 1.09 5.62 -4.21
C LEU A 70 0.26 4.38 -4.55
N LEU A 71 0.31 3.94 -5.81
CA LEU A 71 -0.45 2.79 -6.25
C LEU A 71 0.08 1.48 -5.65
N ALA A 72 1.39 1.34 -5.48
CA ALA A 72 1.98 0.23 -4.74
C ALA A 72 1.51 0.18 -3.29
N HIS A 73 1.44 1.34 -2.61
CA HIS A 73 0.93 1.43 -1.24
C HIS A 73 -0.56 1.04 -1.17
N LEU A 74 -1.38 1.56 -2.08
CA LEU A 74 -2.81 1.24 -2.17
C LEU A 74 -3.06 -0.24 -2.45
N LEU A 75 -2.31 -0.84 -3.37
CA LEU A 75 -2.38 -2.27 -3.67
C LEU A 75 -2.01 -3.11 -2.44
N ALA A 76 -0.93 -2.75 -1.74
CA ALA A 76 -0.50 -3.44 -0.53
C ALA A 76 -1.54 -3.38 0.59
N LEU A 77 -2.17 -2.21 0.80
CA LEU A 77 -3.25 -2.01 1.79
C LEU A 77 -4.42 -2.97 1.55
N HIS A 78 -4.73 -3.27 0.28
CA HIS A 78 -5.82 -4.16 -0.11
C HIS A 78 -5.39 -5.61 -0.38
N GLY A 79 -4.17 -6.00 0.06
CA GLY A 79 -3.69 -7.37 -0.05
C GLY A 79 -3.21 -7.77 -1.45
N PHE A 80 -3.12 -6.83 -2.39
CA PHE A 80 -2.52 -7.04 -3.71
C PHE A 80 -1.01 -6.81 -3.60
N ARG A 81 -0.24 -7.87 -3.37
CA ARG A 81 1.22 -7.79 -3.48
C ARG A 81 1.62 -8.06 -4.93
N ALA A 82 2.56 -7.26 -5.45
CA ALA A 82 3.22 -7.59 -6.70
C ALA A 82 3.83 -8.99 -6.56
N ALA A 83 3.62 -9.84 -7.57
CA ALA A 83 4.48 -11.00 -7.74
C ALA A 83 5.89 -10.43 -7.96
N GLU A 84 6.85 -10.86 -7.15
CA GLU A 84 8.26 -10.46 -7.16
C GLU A 84 8.63 -9.26 -6.25
N GLU A 85 8.82 -9.56 -4.96
CA GLU A 85 10.07 -9.14 -4.31
C GLU A 85 11.24 -9.90 -4.94
N SER A 86 11.56 -9.66 -6.22
CA SER A 86 12.80 -10.16 -6.80
C SER A 86 13.95 -9.29 -6.30
N GLY A 87 14.79 -9.84 -5.43
CA GLY A 87 16.18 -9.41 -5.36
C GLY A 87 16.69 -8.74 -4.09
N LYS A 88 16.08 -8.93 -2.91
CA LYS A 88 16.89 -8.97 -1.68
C LYS A 88 17.13 -10.42 -1.32
N THR A 89 18.18 -11.00 -1.89
CA THR A 89 18.77 -12.23 -1.40
C THR A 89 19.01 -12.04 0.10
N PHE A 90 18.16 -12.66 0.92
CA PHE A 90 18.46 -12.84 2.33
C PHE A 90 19.73 -13.69 2.39
N ILE A 91 20.87 -13.05 2.68
CA ILE A 91 22.09 -13.79 3.00
C ILE A 91 21.89 -14.30 4.43
N PRO A 92 21.70 -15.61 4.65
CA PRO A 92 21.62 -16.14 6.00
C PRO A 92 22.93 -15.81 6.72
N VAL A 93 22.83 -15.34 7.96
CA VAL A 93 23.99 -14.92 8.79
C VAL A 93 25.07 -16.01 8.83
N ASP A 94 24.68 -17.28 8.77
CA ASP A 94 25.58 -18.43 8.73
C ASP A 94 26.54 -18.44 7.52
N ALA A 95 26.16 -17.81 6.40
CA ALA A 95 27.00 -17.67 5.22
C ALA A 95 28.13 -16.64 5.42
N LEU A 96 27.94 -15.65 6.31
CA LEU A 96 28.96 -14.65 6.66
C LEU A 96 29.98 -15.17 7.68
N LEU A 97 29.64 -16.24 8.41
CA LEU A 97 30.47 -16.82 9.47
C LEU A 97 31.46 -17.88 8.99
N ARG A 98 31.35 -18.35 7.74
CA ARG A 98 32.34 -19.25 7.14
C ARG A 98 33.54 -18.43 6.65
N ARG A 99 34.57 -18.29 7.49
CA ARG A 99 35.88 -17.80 7.01
C ARG A 99 36.45 -18.78 5.98
N PRO A 100 36.98 -18.31 4.85
CA PRO A 100 37.70 -19.18 3.93
C PRO A 100 38.96 -19.70 4.64
N THR A 101 39.09 -21.03 4.69
CA THR A 101 40.34 -21.74 5.01
C THR A 101 41.30 -21.67 3.84
#